data_AF-A0A142WX75-F1
#
_entry.id   AF-A0A142WX75-F1
#
_cell.length_a   1.000
_cell.length_b   1.000
_cell.length_c   1.000
_cell.angle_alpha   90.00
_cell.angle_beta   90.00
_cell.angle_gamma   90.00
#
_symmetry.space_group_name_H-M   'P 1'
#
loop_
_entity.id
_entity.type
_entity.pdbx_description
1 polymer ?
#
loop_
_entity_poly.entity_id
_entity_poly.type
_entity_poly.pdbx_seq_one_letter_code
_entity_poly.pdbx_strand_id
1 'polypeptide(L)'
;MARKRFKLTWQTGAARRGRWKKMYKGRILYFDGGNGKSDAEAYSKALADFERQKLLIDAHMAFEKPHRAEYERAIAEWERVLLAARTVEDQSAAIVAAAKIDDLHRRMNSRKPPGVSRRTDYPVRRFGLRIGQIQAPLAQSDVAKVARSTAVDLVDELGVAEDREEELERIVERYISSVIWKDRLAAASVQPAQETPPESTLKAFVDRYVIKRRESGITPTAADNIRRHLQYMQRKLGPGLDTSTVGGKHVDDLHQALLQDCEGKRFTKTYAADIFKTAKMFIRWLHETDVLTQLPKNLTSRALRITREPPVIKTYTVEQIRELFAAAPEDLKLYILLALNCGMTQVDISTLKPESVDWDAGTLTRKRGKTIHFERVPTVTYKLWGITLSFLKKLRSDDPNHLLLSSNGKTLRGEELRNGKLVRRDPIRVAFERLRKSLGQTGDFKSLKKTSASLLRDNAEFNGIEAVFLDHAPKSMSDRHYTTVPTTLLTRGLKWLESQFLLALSD
;
A
#
# COMPACT_ATOMS: atom_id res chain seq x y z
N MET A 1 10.88 -64.15 -0.96
CA MET A 1 10.28 -62.88 -1.42
C MET A 1 11.13 -61.70 -0.96
N ALA A 2 11.64 -60.88 -1.88
CA ALA A 2 12.42 -59.68 -1.52
C ALA A 2 11.54 -58.64 -0.82
N ARG A 3 11.92 -58.20 0.39
CA ARG A 3 11.21 -57.14 1.12
C ARG A 3 11.33 -55.82 0.35
N LYS A 4 10.23 -55.33 -0.23
CA LYS A 4 10.17 -53.98 -0.84
C LYS A 4 10.53 -52.93 0.21
N ARG A 5 11.56 -52.12 -0.05
CA ARG A 5 11.94 -50.96 0.79
C ARG A 5 10.97 -49.79 0.48
N PHE A 6 10.11 -49.46 1.43
CA PHE A 6 9.23 -48.29 1.33
C PHE A 6 10.00 -46.99 1.64
N LYS A 7 9.75 -45.92 0.85
CA LYS A 7 10.34 -44.58 1.02
C LYS A 7 9.66 -43.78 2.16
N LEU A 8 8.41 -44.11 2.46
CA LEU A 8 7.59 -43.54 3.53
C LEU A 8 7.48 -44.53 4.70
N THR A 9 7.34 -44.02 5.92
CA THR A 9 7.19 -44.86 7.12
C THR A 9 5.71 -44.97 7.48
N TRP A 10 5.21 -46.19 7.68
CA TRP A 10 3.83 -46.40 8.14
C TRP A 10 3.70 -46.07 9.63
N GLN A 11 2.63 -45.37 10.01
CA GLN A 11 2.24 -45.16 11.40
C GLN A 11 0.86 -45.80 11.64
N THR A 12 0.82 -46.78 12.53
CA THR A 12 -0.43 -47.39 13.02
C THR A 12 -1.18 -46.36 13.87
N GLY A 13 -2.48 -46.18 13.59
CA GLY A 13 -3.35 -45.32 14.40
C GLY A 13 -3.98 -46.15 15.51
N ALA A 14 -3.93 -45.67 16.75
CA ALA A 14 -4.50 -46.38 17.90
C ALA A 14 -6.04 -46.44 17.89
N ALA A 15 -6.69 -45.44 17.28
CA ALA A 15 -8.16 -45.36 17.14
C ALA A 15 -8.60 -44.73 15.80
N ARG A 16 -7.67 -44.59 14.85
CA ARG A 16 -7.89 -43.99 13.53
C ARG A 16 -7.23 -44.87 12.48
N ARG A 17 -7.67 -44.76 11.22
CA ARG A 17 -6.98 -45.39 10.09
C ARG A 17 -5.50 -45.00 10.11
N GLY A 18 -4.62 -45.97 9.88
CA GLY A 18 -3.17 -45.74 9.83
C GLY A 18 -2.82 -44.81 8.67
N ARG A 19 -1.61 -44.23 8.70
CA ARG A 19 -1.18 -43.20 7.76
C ARG A 19 0.30 -43.33 7.40
N TRP A 20 0.66 -42.87 6.21
CA TRP A 20 2.06 -42.77 5.80
C TRP A 20 2.66 -41.47 6.34
N LYS A 21 3.91 -41.51 6.81
CA LYS A 21 4.63 -40.32 7.28
C LYS A 21 6.05 -40.21 6.69
N LYS A 22 6.52 -38.98 6.53
CA LYS A 22 7.91 -38.66 6.17
C LYS A 22 8.37 -37.39 6.87
N MET A 23 9.56 -37.44 7.47
CA MET A 23 10.22 -36.22 7.94
C MET A 23 11.03 -35.62 6.78
N TYR A 24 10.75 -34.36 6.45
CA TYR A 24 11.45 -33.63 5.41
C TYR A 24 11.75 -32.21 5.88
N LYS A 25 13.03 -31.82 5.87
CA LYS A 25 13.51 -30.49 6.26
C LYS A 25 12.94 -29.99 7.61
N GLY A 26 12.88 -30.89 8.60
CA GLY A 26 12.41 -30.58 9.96
C GLY A 26 10.88 -30.55 10.12
N ARG A 27 10.11 -30.81 9.07
CA ARG A 27 8.65 -30.95 9.13
C ARG A 27 8.26 -32.42 9.00
N ILE A 28 7.25 -32.85 9.74
CA ILE A 28 6.66 -34.19 9.60
C ILE A 28 5.42 -34.07 8.72
N LEU A 29 5.44 -34.74 7.58
CA LEU A 29 4.33 -34.79 6.63
C LEU A 29 3.57 -36.11 6.83
N TYR A 30 2.25 -36.03 6.78
CA TYR A 30 1.35 -37.17 6.89
C TYR A 30 0.52 -37.29 5.61
N PHE A 31 0.35 -38.51 5.12
CA PHE A 31 -0.40 -38.84 3.92
C PHE A 31 -1.40 -39.96 4.24
N ASP A 32 -2.50 -39.99 3.49
CA ASP A 32 -3.55 -40.98 3.68
C ASP A 32 -2.99 -42.40 3.54
N GLY A 33 -3.39 -43.28 4.45
CA GLY A 33 -2.96 -44.67 4.47
C GLY A 33 -3.89 -45.64 3.75
N GLY A 34 -5.03 -45.16 3.25
CA GLY A 34 -6.02 -46.01 2.57
C GLY A 34 -6.53 -47.13 3.46
N ASN A 35 -6.58 -48.35 2.93
CA ASN A 35 -7.09 -49.52 3.64
C ASN A 35 -6.05 -50.20 4.55
N GLY A 36 -4.79 -49.74 4.54
CA GLY A 36 -3.76 -50.24 5.43
C GLY A 36 -2.36 -50.22 4.84
N LYS A 37 -1.38 -50.74 5.60
CA LYS A 37 0.04 -50.73 5.22
C LYS A 37 0.35 -51.49 3.92
N SER A 38 -0.48 -52.46 3.55
CA SER A 38 -0.34 -53.29 2.35
C SER A 38 -1.05 -52.73 1.12
N ASP A 39 -1.76 -51.61 1.25
CA ASP A 39 -2.47 -50.97 0.15
C ASP A 39 -1.48 -50.27 -0.80
N ALA A 40 -1.19 -50.94 -1.92
CA ALA A 40 -0.18 -50.49 -2.89
C ALA A 40 -0.61 -49.20 -3.61
N GLU A 41 -1.90 -49.04 -3.88
CA GLU A 41 -2.45 -47.86 -4.52
C GLU A 41 -2.36 -46.65 -3.58
N ALA A 42 -2.76 -46.82 -2.32
CA ALA A 42 -2.64 -45.79 -1.30
C ALA A 42 -1.18 -45.37 -1.08
N TYR A 43 -0.24 -46.32 -1.07
CA TYR A 43 1.19 -45.99 -0.97
C TYR A 43 1.71 -45.21 -2.19
N SER A 44 1.31 -45.59 -3.40
CA SER A 44 1.69 -44.88 -4.64
C SER A 44 1.18 -43.44 -4.63
N LYS A 45 -0.08 -43.25 -4.24
CA LYS A 45 -0.70 -41.93 -4.07
C LYS A 45 0.00 -41.10 -2.99
N ALA A 46 0.27 -41.68 -1.83
CA ALA A 46 1.00 -41.03 -0.75
C ALA A 46 2.42 -40.60 -1.18
N LEU A 47 3.08 -41.39 -2.03
CA LEU A 47 4.40 -41.04 -2.58
C LEU A 47 4.31 -39.86 -3.56
N ALA A 48 3.30 -39.83 -4.43
CA ALA A 48 3.05 -38.69 -5.32
C ALA A 48 2.73 -37.42 -4.52
N ASP A 49 1.91 -37.52 -3.48
CA ASP A 49 1.60 -36.40 -2.58
C ASP A 49 2.84 -35.90 -1.84
N PHE A 50 3.71 -36.81 -1.42
CA PHE A 50 4.98 -36.45 -0.82
C PHE A 50 5.87 -35.65 -1.77
N GLU A 51 6.06 -36.09 -3.02
CA GLU A 51 6.88 -35.35 -3.99
C GLU A 51 6.27 -33.97 -4.31
N ARG A 52 4.94 -33.85 -4.37
CA ARG A 52 4.25 -32.55 -4.50
C ARG A 52 4.52 -31.63 -3.32
N GLN A 53 4.35 -32.10 -2.08
CA GLN A 53 4.60 -31.28 -0.89
C GLN A 53 6.09 -30.94 -0.73
N LYS A 54 6.98 -31.85 -1.11
CA LYS A 54 8.43 -31.63 -1.13
C LYS A 54 8.79 -30.46 -2.04
N LEU A 55 8.25 -30.41 -3.27
CA LEU A 55 8.44 -29.27 -4.18
C LEU A 55 7.94 -27.95 -3.59
N LEU A 56 6.77 -27.95 -2.94
CA LEU A 56 6.22 -26.76 -2.29
C LEU A 56 7.10 -26.29 -1.12
N ILE A 57 7.57 -27.22 -0.28
CA ILE A 57 8.47 -26.90 0.84
C ILE A 57 9.81 -26.39 0.32
N ASP A 58 10.32 -26.97 -0.77
CA ASP A 58 11.57 -26.54 -1.39
C ASP A 58 11.44 -25.13 -1.98
N ALA A 59 10.33 -24.84 -2.68
CA ALA A 59 10.03 -23.51 -3.19
C ALA A 59 9.84 -22.48 -2.07
N HIS A 60 9.09 -22.82 -1.02
CA HIS A 60 8.88 -21.95 0.14
C HIS A 60 10.18 -21.66 0.88
N MET A 61 10.99 -22.69 1.16
CA MET A 61 12.28 -22.48 1.81
C MET A 61 13.26 -21.72 0.92
N ALA A 62 13.19 -21.88 -0.41
CA ALA A 62 13.97 -21.06 -1.32
C ALA A 62 13.54 -19.59 -1.23
N PHE A 63 12.25 -19.31 -1.09
CA PHE A 63 11.71 -17.96 -0.92
C PHE A 63 12.09 -17.34 0.45
N GLU A 64 12.07 -18.14 1.52
CA GLU A 64 12.32 -17.68 2.89
C GLU A 64 13.79 -17.58 3.29
N LYS A 65 14.75 -17.88 2.40
CA LYS A 65 16.16 -17.74 2.74
C LYS A 65 16.45 -16.29 3.18
N PRO A 66 16.88 -16.06 4.43
CA PRO A 66 17.19 -14.71 4.89
C PRO A 66 18.28 -14.12 4.01
N HIS A 67 18.20 -12.81 3.74
CA HIS A 67 19.16 -12.07 2.90
C HIS A 67 19.23 -12.47 1.42
N ARG A 68 18.36 -13.36 0.90
CA ARG A 68 18.39 -13.76 -0.52
C ARG A 68 18.37 -12.58 -1.49
N ALA A 69 17.48 -11.61 -1.26
CA ALA A 69 17.41 -10.40 -2.07
C ALA A 69 18.68 -9.52 -2.00
N GLU A 70 19.43 -9.59 -0.89
CA GLU A 70 20.72 -8.89 -0.75
C GLU A 70 21.81 -9.60 -1.56
N TYR A 71 21.82 -10.94 -1.55
CA TYR A 71 22.72 -11.77 -2.37
C TYR A 71 22.46 -11.58 -3.86
N GLU A 72 21.21 -11.70 -4.31
CA GLU A 72 20.82 -11.50 -5.71
C GLU A 72 21.25 -10.11 -6.21
N ARG A 73 21.09 -9.08 -5.38
CA ARG A 73 21.56 -7.73 -5.71
C ARG A 73 23.09 -7.64 -5.80
N ALA A 74 23.81 -8.22 -4.85
CA ALA A 74 25.27 -8.21 -4.85
C ALA A 74 25.84 -8.97 -6.06
N ILE A 75 25.26 -10.13 -6.39
CA ILE A 75 25.62 -10.93 -7.56
C ILE A 75 25.39 -10.12 -8.84
N ALA A 76 24.21 -9.52 -9.01
CA ALA A 76 23.90 -8.69 -10.18
C ALA A 76 24.86 -7.49 -10.33
N GLU A 77 25.33 -6.90 -9.24
CA GLU A 77 26.35 -5.85 -9.30
C GLU A 77 27.73 -6.39 -9.74
N TRP A 78 28.16 -7.55 -9.24
CA TRP A 78 29.41 -8.18 -9.67
C TRP A 78 29.36 -8.72 -11.10
N GLU A 79 28.20 -9.18 -11.58
CA GLU A 79 28.01 -9.58 -12.98
C GLU A 79 28.22 -8.39 -13.93
N ARG A 80 27.75 -7.19 -13.55
CA ARG A 80 28.04 -5.96 -14.31
C ARG A 80 29.53 -5.63 -14.32
N VAL A 81 30.23 -5.82 -13.20
CA VAL A 81 31.68 -5.63 -13.13
C VAL A 81 32.41 -6.65 -14.00
N LEU A 82 32.01 -7.92 -13.97
CA LEU A 82 32.58 -8.98 -14.80
C LEU A 82 32.40 -8.69 -16.29
N LEU A 83 31.20 -8.25 -16.68
CA LEU A 83 30.90 -7.86 -18.06
C LEU A 83 31.77 -6.67 -18.48
N ALA A 84 31.81 -5.60 -17.68
CA ALA A 84 32.61 -4.41 -17.97
C ALA A 84 34.11 -4.73 -18.07
N ALA A 85 34.65 -5.54 -17.16
CA ALA A 85 36.05 -5.96 -17.16
C ALA A 85 36.40 -6.75 -18.43
N ARG A 86 35.51 -7.64 -18.88
CA ARG A 86 35.68 -8.36 -20.16
C ARG A 86 35.65 -7.42 -21.36
N THR A 87 34.79 -6.40 -21.35
CA THR A 87 34.69 -5.43 -22.45
C THR A 87 35.96 -4.59 -22.60
N VAL A 88 36.67 -4.29 -21.51
CA VAL A 88 37.94 -3.52 -21.54
C VAL A 88 39.19 -4.40 -21.49
N GLU A 89 39.03 -5.72 -21.65
CA GLU A 89 40.11 -6.72 -21.60
C GLU A 89 40.94 -6.73 -20.30
N ASP A 90 40.37 -6.26 -19.17
CA ASP A 90 41.00 -6.34 -17.85
C ASP A 90 40.80 -7.73 -17.24
N GLN A 91 41.73 -8.65 -17.54
CA GLN A 91 41.73 -10.01 -17.02
C GLN A 91 41.77 -10.09 -15.49
N SER A 92 42.48 -9.17 -14.83
CA SER A 92 42.64 -9.17 -13.37
C SER A 92 41.30 -8.88 -12.69
N ALA A 93 40.60 -7.84 -13.13
CA ALA A 93 39.27 -7.50 -12.62
C ALA A 93 38.22 -8.58 -12.93
N ALA A 94 38.28 -9.20 -14.12
CA ALA A 94 37.39 -10.29 -14.50
C ALA A 94 37.54 -11.51 -13.59
N ILE A 95 38.78 -11.91 -13.27
CA ILE A 95 39.05 -13.03 -12.35
C ILE A 95 38.48 -12.74 -10.96
N VAL A 96 38.70 -11.53 -10.43
CA VAL A 96 38.19 -11.13 -9.10
C VAL A 96 36.66 -11.13 -9.07
N ALA A 97 36.00 -10.61 -10.11
CA ALA A 97 34.56 -10.55 -10.18
C ALA A 97 33.93 -11.96 -10.27
N ALA A 98 34.48 -12.84 -11.12
CA ALA A 98 34.03 -14.22 -11.24
C ALA A 98 34.17 -14.99 -9.92
N ALA A 99 35.33 -14.91 -9.27
CA ALA A 99 35.57 -15.54 -7.97
C ALA A 99 34.58 -15.04 -6.89
N LYS A 100 34.18 -13.77 -6.96
CA LYS A 100 33.24 -13.20 -6.00
C LYS A 100 31.79 -13.62 -6.24
N ILE A 101 31.37 -13.74 -7.50
CA ILE A 101 30.06 -14.30 -7.88
C ILE A 101 29.94 -15.73 -7.35
N ASP A 102 30.97 -16.55 -7.52
CA ASP A 102 30.99 -17.94 -7.04
C ASP A 102 30.91 -18.04 -5.50
N ASP A 103 31.65 -17.19 -4.78
CA ASP A 103 31.57 -17.08 -3.31
C ASP A 103 30.15 -16.72 -2.85
N LEU A 104 29.53 -15.73 -3.49
CA LEU A 104 28.17 -15.29 -3.16
C LEU A 104 27.13 -16.37 -3.43
N HIS A 105 27.21 -17.08 -4.57
CA HIS A 105 26.34 -18.22 -4.85
C HIS A 105 26.50 -19.35 -3.83
N ARG A 106 27.75 -19.69 -3.46
CA ARG A 106 28.04 -20.71 -2.46
C ARG A 106 27.44 -20.35 -1.10
N ARG A 107 27.62 -19.11 -0.65
CA ARG A 107 27.07 -18.59 0.61
C ARG A 107 25.54 -18.53 0.60
N MET A 108 24.92 -18.04 -0.49
CA MET A 108 23.47 -18.02 -0.68
C MET A 108 22.85 -19.43 -0.64
N ASN A 109 23.59 -20.43 -1.11
CA ASN A 109 23.15 -21.82 -1.12
C ASN A 109 23.36 -22.57 0.20
N SER A 110 24.10 -22.00 1.16
CA SER A 110 24.25 -22.58 2.49
C SER A 110 22.91 -22.68 3.25
N ARG A 111 22.84 -23.57 4.24
CA ARG A 111 21.63 -23.84 5.03
C ARG A 111 21.13 -22.60 5.80
N LYS A 112 22.05 -21.72 6.22
CA LYS A 112 21.80 -20.45 6.89
C LYS A 112 22.75 -19.41 6.29
N PRO A 113 22.37 -18.78 5.17
CA PRO A 113 23.23 -17.80 4.51
C PRO A 113 23.55 -16.66 5.48
N PRO A 114 24.84 -16.34 5.72
CA PRO A 114 25.19 -15.17 6.52
C PRO A 114 24.73 -13.90 5.81
N GLY A 115 24.54 -12.79 6.53
CA GLY A 115 24.23 -11.51 5.90
C GLY A 115 25.29 -11.10 4.86
N VAL A 116 24.86 -10.37 3.82
CA VAL A 116 25.79 -9.82 2.82
C VAL A 116 26.50 -8.62 3.41
N SER A 117 27.83 -8.63 3.42
CA SER A 117 28.63 -7.54 3.98
C SER A 117 28.64 -6.36 3.01
N ARG A 118 28.03 -5.24 3.41
CA ARG A 118 28.02 -4.01 2.61
C ARG A 118 29.41 -3.48 2.25
N ARG A 119 30.44 -3.82 3.03
CA ARG A 119 31.81 -3.35 2.82
C ARG A 119 32.59 -4.21 1.83
N THR A 120 32.38 -5.52 1.83
CA THR A 120 33.23 -6.48 1.09
C THR A 120 32.52 -7.15 -0.07
N ASP A 121 31.19 -7.23 -0.02
CA ASP A 121 30.41 -8.01 -0.97
C ASP A 121 29.77 -7.14 -2.06
N TYR A 122 29.86 -5.80 -1.98
CA TYR A 122 29.39 -4.88 -3.02
C TYR A 122 30.56 -4.14 -3.69
N PRO A 123 30.68 -4.20 -5.04
CA PRO A 123 31.82 -3.62 -5.76
C PRO A 123 31.86 -2.09 -5.69
N VAL A 124 30.70 -1.43 -5.73
CA VAL A 124 30.52 0.03 -5.63
C VAL A 124 31.23 0.61 -4.40
N ARG A 125 31.17 -0.09 -3.27
CA ARG A 125 31.80 0.36 -2.02
C ARG A 125 33.25 -0.07 -1.87
N ARG A 126 33.63 -1.21 -2.47
CA ARG A 126 35.00 -1.71 -2.42
C ARG A 126 35.95 -0.87 -3.28
N PHE A 127 35.47 -0.41 -4.43
CA PHE A 127 36.26 0.36 -5.40
C PHE A 127 35.93 1.86 -5.41
N GLY A 128 35.02 2.31 -4.54
CA GLY A 128 34.61 3.72 -4.46
C GLY A 128 33.86 4.23 -5.71
N LEU A 129 33.34 3.32 -6.54
CA LEU A 129 32.62 3.66 -7.77
C LEU A 129 31.25 4.26 -7.42
N ARG A 130 30.84 5.35 -8.08
CA ARG A 130 29.49 5.91 -7.91
C ARG A 130 28.49 5.12 -8.77
N ILE A 131 27.29 4.84 -8.24
CA ILE A 131 26.23 4.04 -8.88
C ILE A 131 25.78 4.60 -10.25
N GLY A 132 26.14 5.85 -10.60
CA GLY A 132 25.90 6.45 -11.91
C GLY A 132 27.05 6.36 -12.92
N GLN A 133 28.24 5.90 -12.54
CA GLN A 133 29.41 5.80 -13.44
C GLN A 133 29.50 4.45 -14.18
N ILE A 134 28.59 3.52 -13.91
CA ILE A 134 28.43 2.28 -14.69
C ILE A 134 27.17 2.45 -15.56
N GLN A 135 27.19 3.46 -16.44
CA GLN A 135 26.28 3.44 -17.59
C GLN A 135 26.98 2.62 -18.66
N ALA A 136 26.51 1.40 -18.88
CA ALA A 136 26.82 0.71 -20.11
C ALA A 136 26.11 1.49 -21.24
N PRO A 137 26.83 2.04 -22.23
CA PRO A 137 26.18 2.33 -23.50
C PRO A 137 25.62 1.01 -24.03
N LEU A 138 24.53 1.06 -24.80
CA LEU A 138 24.06 -0.11 -25.56
C LEU A 138 25.28 -0.76 -26.21
N ALA A 139 25.53 -2.04 -25.89
CA ALA A 139 26.76 -2.68 -26.30
C ALA A 139 26.84 -2.63 -27.83
N GLN A 140 28.01 -2.28 -28.36
CA GLN A 140 28.28 -2.19 -29.79
C GLN A 140 27.86 -3.49 -30.53
N SER A 141 27.81 -4.63 -29.82
CA SER A 141 27.31 -5.91 -30.30
C SER A 141 25.80 -5.96 -30.56
N ASP A 142 24.99 -5.23 -29.80
CA ASP A 142 23.52 -5.28 -29.90
C ASP A 142 23.04 -4.43 -31.08
N VAL A 143 23.64 -3.24 -31.27
CA VAL A 143 23.43 -2.41 -32.47
C VAL A 143 23.97 -3.11 -33.72
N ALA A 144 25.15 -3.74 -33.63
CA ALA A 144 25.70 -4.52 -34.73
C ALA A 144 24.86 -5.76 -35.07
N LYS A 145 24.28 -6.46 -34.08
CA LYS A 145 23.40 -7.62 -34.32
C LYS A 145 22.09 -7.22 -34.99
N VAL A 146 21.45 -6.15 -34.53
CA VAL A 146 20.22 -5.64 -35.15
C VAL A 146 20.51 -5.14 -36.56
N ALA A 147 21.58 -4.34 -36.75
CA ALA A 147 21.98 -3.87 -38.08
C ALA A 147 22.39 -5.01 -39.03
N ARG A 148 23.01 -6.07 -38.51
CA ARG A 148 23.38 -7.26 -39.28
C ARG A 148 22.14 -8.08 -39.67
N SER A 149 21.17 -8.26 -38.77
CA SER A 149 19.88 -8.89 -39.09
C SER A 149 19.16 -8.13 -40.20
N THR A 150 19.01 -6.81 -40.05
CA THR A 150 18.34 -5.97 -41.05
C THR A 150 19.09 -5.94 -42.38
N ALA A 151 20.43 -6.00 -42.37
CA ALA A 151 21.22 -6.03 -43.59
C ALA A 151 21.13 -7.38 -44.31
N VAL A 152 21.01 -8.50 -43.58
CA VAL A 152 20.78 -9.84 -44.16
C VAL A 152 19.38 -9.92 -44.79
N ASP A 153 18.36 -9.41 -44.10
CA ASP A 153 16.99 -9.35 -44.63
C ASP A 153 16.92 -8.53 -45.94
N LEU A 154 17.67 -7.42 -46.01
CA LEU A 154 17.73 -6.57 -47.19
C LEU A 154 18.47 -7.23 -48.38
N VAL A 155 19.41 -8.12 -48.09
CA VAL A 155 20.19 -8.85 -49.09
C VAL A 155 19.38 -9.98 -49.71
N ASP A 156 18.61 -10.70 -48.89
CA ASP A 156 17.68 -11.74 -49.36
C ASP A 156 16.60 -11.13 -50.28
N GLU A 157 16.11 -9.93 -49.97
CA GLU A 157 15.16 -9.21 -50.83
C GLU A 157 15.75 -8.75 -52.18
N LEU A 158 17.07 -8.54 -52.25
CA LEU A 158 17.76 -8.06 -53.46
C LEU A 158 18.20 -9.18 -54.40
N GLY A 159 18.03 -10.46 -54.03
CA GLY A 159 18.22 -11.61 -54.92
C GLY A 159 19.66 -11.76 -55.44
N VAL A 160 20.65 -11.51 -54.59
CA VAL A 160 22.08 -11.59 -54.96
C VAL A 160 22.51 -13.05 -55.09
N ALA A 161 23.17 -13.41 -56.19
CA ALA A 161 23.64 -14.77 -56.45
C ALA A 161 24.71 -15.22 -55.43
N GLU A 162 24.71 -16.53 -55.09
CA GLU A 162 25.58 -17.14 -54.07
C GLU A 162 27.09 -16.96 -54.33
N ASP A 163 27.51 -16.65 -55.56
CA ASP A 163 28.92 -16.48 -55.94
C ASP A 163 29.53 -15.13 -55.52
N ARG A 164 28.77 -14.26 -54.83
CA ARG A 164 29.18 -12.91 -54.40
C ARG A 164 29.21 -12.67 -52.89
N GLU A 165 29.39 -13.74 -52.11
CA GLU A 165 29.38 -13.71 -50.64
C GLU A 165 30.38 -12.69 -50.04
N GLU A 166 31.60 -12.58 -50.60
CA GLU A 166 32.60 -11.61 -50.15
C GLU A 166 32.21 -10.14 -50.42
N GLU A 167 31.45 -9.87 -51.49
CA GLU A 167 30.98 -8.52 -51.81
C GLU A 167 29.85 -8.11 -50.86
N LEU A 168 29.00 -9.07 -50.49
CA LEU A 168 27.94 -8.93 -49.51
C LEU A 168 28.46 -8.64 -48.10
N GLU A 169 29.47 -9.39 -47.62
CA GLU A 169 30.08 -9.12 -46.32
C GLU A 169 30.62 -7.68 -46.23
N ARG A 170 31.27 -7.20 -47.29
CA ARG A 170 31.81 -5.82 -47.34
C ARG A 170 30.71 -4.76 -47.32
N ILE A 171 29.56 -5.01 -47.95
CA ILE A 171 28.40 -4.10 -47.94
C ILE A 171 27.76 -4.08 -46.55
N VAL A 172 27.57 -5.25 -45.94
CA VAL A 172 27.02 -5.40 -44.59
C VAL A 172 27.92 -4.71 -43.55
N GLU A 173 29.24 -4.88 -43.64
CA GLU A 173 30.18 -4.21 -42.73
C GLU A 173 30.16 -2.68 -42.88
N ARG A 174 30.07 -2.15 -44.09
CA ARG A 174 29.92 -0.69 -44.31
C ARG A 174 28.61 -0.18 -43.75
N TYR A 175 27.51 -0.91 -43.91
CA TYR A 175 26.21 -0.55 -43.37
C TYR A 175 26.22 -0.54 -41.85
N ILE A 176 26.74 -1.61 -41.21
CA ILE A 176 26.89 -1.69 -39.75
C ILE A 176 27.76 -0.54 -39.23
N SER A 177 28.89 -0.26 -39.89
CA SER A 177 29.78 0.84 -39.53
C SER A 177 29.10 2.21 -39.62
N SER A 178 28.27 2.42 -40.64
CA SER A 178 27.47 3.65 -40.83
C SER A 178 26.39 3.82 -39.74
N VAL A 179 25.68 2.74 -39.38
CA VAL A 179 24.66 2.75 -38.32
C VAL A 179 25.30 3.04 -36.96
N ILE A 180 26.42 2.37 -36.64
CA ILE A 180 27.19 2.61 -35.41
C ILE A 180 27.71 4.05 -35.36
N TRP A 181 28.19 4.59 -36.49
CA TRP A 181 28.67 5.97 -36.55
C TRP A 181 27.56 6.99 -36.32
N LYS A 182 26.36 6.76 -36.89
CA LYS A 182 25.18 7.62 -36.66
C LYS A 182 24.70 7.57 -35.21
N ASP A 183 24.72 6.40 -34.58
CA ASP A 183 24.40 6.24 -33.16
C ASP A 183 25.41 6.96 -32.26
N ARG A 184 26.71 6.89 -32.59
CA ARG A 184 27.78 7.64 -31.91
C ARG A 184 27.63 9.15 -32.08
N LEU A 185 27.25 9.65 -33.26
CA LEU A 185 26.97 11.06 -33.47
C LEU A 185 25.73 11.53 -32.68
N ALA A 186 24.69 10.70 -32.60
CA ALA A 186 23.53 10.97 -31.75
C ALA A 186 23.92 11.04 -30.27
N ALA A 187 24.71 10.07 -29.78
CA ALA A 187 25.21 10.04 -28.41
C ALA A 187 26.18 11.21 -28.09
N ALA A 188 27.05 11.58 -29.02
CA ALA A 188 28.00 12.69 -28.87
C ALA A 188 27.32 14.07 -28.99
N SER A 189 26.18 14.17 -29.69
CA SER A 189 25.36 15.39 -29.80
C SER A 189 24.54 15.68 -28.53
N VAL A 190 24.37 14.70 -27.65
CA VAL A 190 23.87 14.94 -26.29
C VAL A 190 25.04 15.53 -25.50
N GLN A 191 25.18 16.86 -25.53
CA GLN A 191 26.01 17.54 -24.54
C GLN A 191 25.64 16.98 -23.15
N PRO A 192 26.61 16.67 -22.28
CA PRO A 192 26.31 16.23 -20.92
C PRO A 192 25.36 17.27 -20.34
N ALA A 193 24.08 16.89 -20.17
CA ALA A 193 23.08 17.78 -19.64
C ALA A 193 23.68 18.34 -18.35
N GLN A 194 23.86 19.66 -18.28
CA GLN A 194 24.40 20.31 -17.10
C GLN A 194 23.68 19.71 -15.90
N GLU A 195 24.42 19.01 -15.03
CA GLU A 195 23.81 18.30 -13.91
C GLU A 195 23.01 19.32 -13.12
N THR A 196 21.68 19.16 -13.09
CA THR A 196 20.80 20.03 -12.32
C THR A 196 21.35 20.09 -10.90
N PRO A 197 21.62 21.29 -10.36
CA PRO A 197 22.12 21.42 -9.01
C PRO A 197 21.23 20.62 -8.04
N PRO A 198 21.78 19.78 -7.14
CA PRO A 198 20.98 18.89 -6.29
C PRO A 198 19.84 19.60 -5.54
N GLU A 199 20.04 20.85 -5.18
CA GLU A 199 19.11 21.75 -4.50
C GLU A 199 17.98 22.29 -5.39
N SER A 200 18.16 22.29 -6.72
CA SER A 200 17.18 22.74 -7.72
C SER A 200 16.29 21.60 -8.21
N THR A 201 16.62 20.36 -7.85
CA THR A 201 15.87 19.17 -8.25
C THR A 201 14.45 19.13 -7.67
N LEU A 202 13.52 18.52 -8.41
CA LEU A 202 12.16 18.25 -7.97
C LEU A 202 12.15 17.48 -6.64
N LYS A 203 13.15 16.62 -6.41
CA LYS A 203 13.31 15.93 -5.14
C LYS A 203 13.50 16.89 -3.97
N ALA A 204 14.46 17.80 -4.06
CA ALA A 204 14.79 18.73 -2.99
C ALA A 204 13.58 19.62 -2.63
N PHE A 205 12.85 20.12 -3.63
CA PHE A 205 11.67 20.97 -3.38
C PHE A 205 10.49 20.23 -2.77
N VAL A 206 10.24 18.97 -3.13
CA VAL A 206 9.21 18.16 -2.46
C VAL A 206 9.56 17.94 -0.98
N ASP A 207 10.82 17.66 -0.68
CA ASP A 207 11.27 17.47 0.71
C ASP A 207 11.05 18.78 1.52
N ARG A 208 11.43 19.94 0.97
CA ARG A 208 11.15 21.27 1.56
C ARG A 208 9.66 21.53 1.75
N TYR A 209 8.85 21.25 0.73
CA TYR A 209 7.40 21.47 0.81
C TYR A 209 6.74 20.63 1.90
N VAL A 210 7.13 19.36 2.03
CA VAL A 210 6.60 18.47 3.08
C VAL A 210 6.98 18.97 4.48
N ILE A 211 8.19 19.51 4.66
CA ILE A 211 8.62 20.14 5.93
C ILE A 211 7.77 21.38 6.22
N LYS A 212 7.67 22.32 5.27
CA LYS A 212 6.84 23.53 5.40
C LYS A 212 5.39 23.20 5.76
N ARG A 213 4.81 22.20 5.11
CA ARG A 213 3.44 21.76 5.38
C ARG A 213 3.27 21.17 6.78
N ARG A 214 4.31 20.56 7.37
CA ARG A 214 4.28 20.08 8.77
C ARG A 214 4.33 21.23 9.75
N GLU A 215 5.18 22.22 9.49
CA GLU A 215 5.29 23.44 10.30
C GLU A 215 3.98 24.24 10.33
N SER A 216 3.17 24.16 9.27
CA SER A 216 1.82 24.74 9.24
C SER A 216 0.77 24.00 10.07
N GLY A 217 1.16 23.11 10.98
CA GLY A 217 0.26 22.43 11.92
C GLY A 217 -0.65 21.35 11.34
N ILE A 218 -0.37 20.81 10.14
CA ILE A 218 -1.16 19.69 9.63
C ILE A 218 -0.86 18.40 10.41
N THR A 219 -1.83 17.48 10.42
CA THR A 219 -1.65 16.20 11.11
C THR A 219 -0.52 15.36 10.47
N PRO A 220 0.16 14.50 11.24
CA PRO A 220 1.20 13.60 10.72
C PRO A 220 0.73 12.75 9.53
N THR A 221 -0.52 12.26 9.57
CA THR A 221 -1.17 11.56 8.44
C THR A 221 -1.30 12.42 7.20
N ALA A 222 -1.71 13.68 7.33
CA ALA A 222 -1.84 14.57 6.18
C ALA A 222 -0.47 14.83 5.54
N ALA A 223 0.57 15.07 6.34
CA ALA A 223 1.93 15.25 5.84
C ALA A 223 2.47 14.00 5.11
N ASP A 224 2.20 12.81 5.66
CA ASP A 224 2.60 11.55 5.02
C ASP A 224 1.86 11.28 3.70
N ASN A 225 0.56 11.63 3.63
CA ASN A 225 -0.19 11.56 2.37
C ASN A 225 0.39 12.51 1.32
N ILE A 226 0.68 13.77 1.69
CA ILE A 226 1.31 14.74 0.78
C ILE A 226 2.63 14.18 0.25
N ARG A 227 3.50 13.66 1.13
CA ARG A 227 4.75 13.03 0.73
C ARG A 227 4.53 11.91 -0.29
N ARG A 228 3.65 10.94 0.01
CA ARG A 228 3.39 9.79 -0.89
C ARG A 228 2.86 10.23 -2.25
N HIS A 229 1.98 11.22 -2.29
CA HIS A 229 1.44 11.77 -3.53
C HIS A 229 2.55 12.44 -4.36
N LEU A 230 3.40 13.24 -3.74
CA LEU A 230 4.50 13.92 -4.45
C LEU A 230 5.63 12.96 -4.84
N GLN A 231 5.87 11.89 -4.07
CA GLN A 231 6.77 10.80 -4.49
C GLN A 231 6.28 10.08 -5.74
N TYR A 232 4.96 9.97 -5.92
CA TYR A 232 4.43 9.46 -7.17
C TYR A 232 4.74 10.40 -8.35
N MET A 233 4.52 11.71 -8.17
CA MET A 233 4.90 12.72 -9.17
C MET A 233 6.39 12.65 -9.52
N GLN A 234 7.28 12.57 -8.52
CA GLN A 234 8.73 12.40 -8.71
C GLN A 234 9.08 11.17 -9.53
N ARG A 235 8.44 10.02 -9.26
CA ARG A 235 8.70 8.78 -10.03
C ARG A 235 8.27 8.89 -11.50
N LYS A 236 7.22 9.67 -11.78
CA LYS A 236 6.70 9.83 -13.14
C LYS A 236 7.43 10.90 -13.95
N LEU A 237 7.83 12.00 -13.31
CA LEU A 237 8.49 13.12 -13.97
C LEU A 237 10.03 13.06 -13.90
N GLY A 238 10.57 12.22 -13.00
CA GLY A 238 12.00 12.13 -12.72
C GLY A 238 12.38 12.94 -11.48
N PRO A 239 13.04 12.34 -10.47
CA PRO A 239 13.40 13.05 -9.24
C PRO A 239 14.48 14.13 -9.45
N GLY A 240 15.31 13.99 -10.49
CA GLY A 240 16.36 14.94 -10.87
C GLY A 240 15.90 16.04 -11.83
N LEU A 241 14.62 16.06 -12.21
CA LEU A 241 14.05 17.12 -13.05
C LEU A 241 14.32 18.48 -12.38
N ASP A 242 14.81 19.45 -13.16
CA ASP A 242 14.90 20.83 -12.67
C ASP A 242 13.50 21.37 -12.42
N THR A 243 13.28 21.78 -11.17
CA THR A 243 11.98 22.26 -10.71
C THR A 243 11.56 23.53 -11.45
N SER A 244 12.52 24.34 -11.91
CA SER A 244 12.26 25.58 -12.67
C SER A 244 11.59 25.29 -14.03
N THR A 245 11.80 24.09 -14.58
CA THR A 245 11.26 23.68 -15.89
C THR A 245 9.88 23.02 -15.81
N VAL A 246 9.31 22.86 -14.61
CA VAL A 246 7.98 22.27 -14.45
C VAL A 246 6.93 23.15 -15.13
N GLY A 247 6.24 22.59 -16.12
CA GLY A 247 5.44 23.34 -17.09
C GLY A 247 4.16 22.61 -17.50
N GLY A 248 3.46 23.13 -18.49
CA GLY A 248 2.16 22.57 -18.93
C GLY A 248 2.26 21.10 -19.35
N LYS A 249 3.27 20.76 -20.14
CA LYS A 249 3.53 19.38 -20.58
C LYS A 249 3.69 18.42 -19.40
N HIS A 250 4.45 18.80 -18.37
CA HIS A 250 4.65 17.97 -17.18
C HIS A 250 3.33 17.72 -16.41
N VAL A 251 2.42 18.70 -16.40
CA VAL A 251 1.10 18.56 -15.79
C VAL A 251 0.23 17.58 -16.58
N ASP A 252 0.26 17.66 -17.92
CA ASP A 252 -0.47 16.74 -18.79
C ASP A 252 0.08 15.32 -18.70
N ASP A 253 1.41 15.15 -18.73
CA ASP A 253 2.08 13.85 -18.61
C ASP A 253 1.75 13.18 -17.27
N LEU A 254 1.74 13.95 -16.16
CA LEU A 254 1.32 13.44 -14.86
C LEU A 254 -0.16 13.02 -14.84
N HIS A 255 -1.04 13.82 -15.47
CA HIS A 255 -2.46 13.50 -15.58
C HIS A 255 -2.69 12.22 -16.38
N GLN A 256 -2.05 12.07 -17.55
CA GLN A 256 -2.13 10.86 -18.36
C GLN A 256 -1.61 9.63 -17.62
N ALA A 257 -0.47 9.75 -16.93
CA ALA A 257 0.06 8.66 -16.12
C ALA A 257 -0.90 8.21 -15.00
N LEU A 258 -1.64 9.16 -14.39
CA LEU A 258 -2.66 8.85 -13.39
C LEU A 258 -3.90 8.16 -14.00
N LEU A 259 -4.32 8.53 -15.21
CA LEU A 259 -5.40 7.87 -15.93
C LEU A 259 -5.01 6.44 -16.31
N GLN A 260 -3.81 6.24 -16.85
CA GLN A 260 -3.27 4.92 -17.16
C GLN A 260 -3.21 4.02 -15.91
N ASP A 261 -2.77 4.54 -14.76
CA ASP A 261 -2.77 3.76 -13.51
C ASP A 261 -4.19 3.48 -12.97
N CYS A 262 -5.19 4.28 -13.33
CA CYS A 262 -6.61 3.96 -13.06
C CYS A 262 -7.13 2.86 -13.98
N GLU A 263 -6.84 2.93 -15.28
CA GLU A 263 -7.22 1.92 -16.27
C GLU A 263 -6.57 0.57 -15.95
N GLY A 264 -5.29 0.57 -15.58
CA GLY A 264 -4.56 -0.60 -15.08
C GLY A 264 -4.98 -1.06 -13.68
N LYS A 265 -6.04 -0.49 -13.09
CA LYS A 265 -6.59 -0.82 -11.76
C LYS A 265 -5.58 -0.73 -10.62
N ARG A 266 -4.48 0.00 -10.81
CA ARG A 266 -3.48 0.25 -9.75
C ARG A 266 -4.02 1.27 -8.76
N PHE A 267 -4.78 2.25 -9.24
CA PHE A 267 -5.45 3.27 -8.43
C PHE A 267 -6.95 3.33 -8.65
N THR A 268 -7.65 3.83 -7.63
CA THR A 268 -9.02 4.33 -7.81
C THR A 268 -8.97 5.76 -8.36
N LYS A 269 -9.99 6.15 -9.13
CA LYS A 269 -10.14 7.54 -9.62
C LYS A 269 -10.10 8.57 -8.50
N THR A 270 -10.64 8.23 -7.32
CA THR A 270 -10.59 9.10 -6.12
C THR A 270 -9.17 9.34 -5.64
N TYR A 271 -8.36 8.27 -5.52
CA TYR A 271 -6.98 8.39 -5.08
C TYR A 271 -6.12 9.15 -6.10
N ALA A 272 -6.28 8.86 -7.39
CA ALA A 272 -5.60 9.58 -8.46
C ALA A 272 -5.95 11.09 -8.45
N ALA A 273 -7.22 11.43 -8.26
CA ALA A 273 -7.66 12.81 -8.13
C ALA A 273 -7.07 13.52 -6.89
N ASP A 274 -6.85 12.81 -5.78
CA ASP A 274 -6.20 13.36 -4.58
C ASP A 274 -4.69 13.56 -4.79
N ILE A 275 -4.01 12.65 -5.49
CA ILE A 275 -2.61 12.83 -5.93
C ILE A 275 -2.51 14.08 -6.79
N PHE A 276 -3.34 14.18 -7.84
CA PHE A 276 -3.30 15.29 -8.76
C PHE A 276 -3.62 16.63 -8.09
N LYS A 277 -4.61 16.65 -7.17
CA LYS A 277 -4.90 17.83 -6.35
C LYS A 277 -3.66 18.26 -5.55
N THR A 278 -2.95 17.31 -4.95
CA THR A 278 -1.74 17.59 -4.16
C THR A 278 -0.61 18.13 -5.04
N ALA A 279 -0.40 17.53 -6.21
CA ALA A 279 0.58 18.00 -7.19
C ALA A 279 0.28 19.45 -7.64
N LYS A 280 -0.98 19.77 -7.94
CA LYS A 280 -1.39 21.14 -8.29
C LYS A 280 -1.14 22.15 -7.16
N MET A 281 -1.38 21.77 -5.90
CA MET A 281 -1.06 22.63 -4.77
C MET A 281 0.45 22.86 -4.63
N PHE A 282 1.26 21.82 -4.85
CA PHE A 282 2.71 21.92 -4.84
C PHE A 282 3.23 22.82 -5.98
N ILE A 283 2.71 22.69 -7.20
CA ILE A 283 3.09 23.55 -8.34
C ILE A 283 2.74 25.02 -8.09
N ARG A 284 1.58 25.31 -7.47
CA ARG A 284 1.25 26.68 -7.05
C ARG A 284 2.23 27.21 -6.02
N TRP A 285 2.59 26.37 -5.05
CA TRP A 285 3.58 26.76 -4.05
C TRP A 285 4.95 27.07 -4.69
N LEU A 286 5.39 26.33 -5.70
CA LEU A 286 6.62 26.64 -6.44
C LEU A 286 6.59 28.03 -7.09
N HIS A 287 5.45 28.41 -7.67
CA HIS A 287 5.23 29.74 -8.22
C HIS A 287 5.17 30.82 -7.12
N GLU A 288 4.48 30.56 -6.00
CA GLU A 288 4.43 31.48 -4.84
C GLU A 288 5.79 31.71 -4.18
N THR A 289 6.78 30.85 -4.44
CA THR A 289 8.16 30.99 -3.94
C THR A 289 9.17 31.31 -5.04
N ASP A 290 8.70 31.87 -6.17
CA ASP A 290 9.53 32.34 -7.29
C ASP A 290 10.46 31.27 -7.92
N VAL A 291 10.16 29.99 -7.71
CA VAL A 291 10.87 28.88 -8.37
C VAL A 291 10.38 28.69 -9.80
N LEU A 292 9.09 28.93 -10.01
CA LEU A 292 8.47 28.98 -11.34
C LEU A 292 8.13 30.42 -11.68
N THR A 293 8.70 30.94 -12.76
CA THR A 293 8.42 32.29 -13.26
C THR A 293 6.97 32.43 -13.76
N GLN A 294 6.38 31.35 -14.27
CA GLN A 294 5.01 31.33 -14.77
C GLN A 294 4.27 30.08 -14.33
N LEU A 295 3.01 30.24 -13.92
CA LEU A 295 2.15 29.11 -13.60
C LEU A 295 1.72 28.38 -14.88
N PRO A 296 1.76 27.02 -14.94
CA PRO A 296 1.29 26.28 -16.11
C PRO A 296 -0.15 26.61 -16.48
N LYS A 297 -0.39 27.05 -17.72
CA LYS A 297 -1.71 27.53 -18.21
C LYS A 297 -2.82 26.48 -18.08
N ASN A 298 -2.49 25.20 -18.19
CA ASN A 298 -3.42 24.08 -18.07
C ASN A 298 -3.73 23.65 -16.63
N LEU A 299 -3.07 24.20 -15.60
CA LEU A 299 -3.20 23.74 -14.21
C LEU A 299 -4.64 23.80 -13.67
N THR A 300 -5.43 24.75 -14.15
CA THR A 300 -6.85 24.94 -13.81
C THR A 300 -7.80 24.42 -14.88
N SER A 301 -7.29 23.83 -15.96
CA SER A 301 -8.12 23.33 -17.06
C SER A 301 -9.11 22.28 -16.57
N ARG A 302 -10.37 22.42 -17.00
CA ARG A 302 -11.42 21.43 -16.73
C ARG A 302 -11.14 20.09 -17.44
N ALA A 303 -10.36 20.10 -18.52
CA ALA A 303 -9.97 18.89 -19.24
C ALA A 303 -9.09 17.95 -18.40
N LEU A 304 -8.39 18.49 -17.39
CA LEU A 304 -7.55 17.70 -16.46
C LEU A 304 -8.31 17.25 -15.20
N ARG A 305 -9.64 17.18 -15.29
CA ARG A 305 -10.47 16.72 -14.19
C ARG A 305 -10.57 15.20 -14.23
N ILE A 306 -10.00 14.56 -13.20
CA ILE A 306 -10.26 13.14 -12.93
C ILE A 306 -11.64 13.01 -12.28
N THR A 307 -12.62 12.55 -13.06
CA THR A 307 -14.01 12.35 -12.60
C THR A 307 -14.07 11.25 -11.55
N ARG A 308 -14.74 11.53 -10.43
CA ARG A 308 -14.95 10.57 -9.33
C ARG A 308 -16.36 10.02 -9.45
N GLU A 309 -16.48 8.71 -9.43
CA GLU A 309 -17.78 8.08 -9.23
C GLU A 309 -18.21 8.26 -7.76
N PRO A 310 -19.45 8.70 -7.51
CA PRO A 310 -19.98 8.73 -6.15
C PRO A 310 -19.87 7.33 -5.53
N PRO A 311 -19.20 7.18 -4.36
CA PRO A 311 -19.08 5.87 -3.76
C PRO A 311 -20.45 5.39 -3.27
N VAL A 312 -20.78 4.13 -3.56
CA VAL A 312 -21.97 3.47 -2.99
C VAL A 312 -21.87 3.51 -1.46
N ILE A 313 -22.92 4.03 -0.82
CA ILE A 313 -22.99 4.11 0.63
C ILE A 313 -23.18 2.70 1.17
N LYS A 314 -22.14 2.15 1.81
CA LYS A 314 -22.22 0.88 2.51
C LYS A 314 -22.91 1.06 3.86
N THR A 315 -24.06 0.44 4.03
CA THR A 315 -24.83 0.29 5.28
C THR A 315 -24.94 -1.19 5.66
N TYR A 316 -25.39 -1.44 6.88
CA TYR A 316 -25.74 -2.76 7.39
C TYR A 316 -27.27 -2.90 7.45
N THR A 317 -27.77 -4.12 7.32
CA THR A 317 -29.16 -4.41 7.71
C THR A 317 -29.28 -4.48 9.23
N VAL A 318 -30.50 -4.45 9.76
CA VAL A 318 -30.76 -4.55 11.20
C VAL A 318 -30.31 -5.92 11.74
N GLU A 319 -30.53 -6.98 10.96
CA GLU A 319 -30.13 -8.35 11.29
C GLU A 319 -28.62 -8.47 11.40
N GLN A 320 -27.89 -7.90 10.42
CA GLN A 320 -26.42 -7.88 10.45
C GLN A 320 -25.88 -7.15 11.69
N ILE A 321 -26.54 -6.06 12.11
CA ILE A 321 -26.19 -5.34 13.33
C ILE A 321 -26.41 -6.20 14.57
N ARG A 322 -27.53 -6.91 14.65
CA ARG A 322 -27.82 -7.83 15.77
C ARG A 322 -26.78 -8.95 15.85
N GLU A 323 -26.41 -9.55 14.73
CA GLU A 323 -25.34 -10.56 14.66
C GLU A 323 -23.98 -10.01 15.10
N LEU A 324 -23.59 -8.83 14.59
CA LEU A 324 -22.35 -8.16 15.01
C LEU A 324 -22.35 -7.89 16.50
N PHE A 325 -23.45 -7.36 17.03
CA PHE A 325 -23.56 -7.03 18.45
C PHE A 325 -23.50 -8.27 19.32
N ALA A 326 -24.24 -9.33 18.98
CA ALA A 326 -24.27 -10.58 19.73
C ALA A 326 -22.88 -11.24 19.82
N ALA A 327 -22.13 -11.28 18.71
CA ALA A 327 -20.82 -11.91 18.63
C ALA A 327 -19.65 -11.01 19.11
N ALA A 328 -19.89 -9.72 19.37
CA ALA A 328 -18.84 -8.80 19.80
C ALA A 328 -18.43 -9.03 21.27
N PRO A 329 -17.13 -8.90 21.62
CA PRO A 329 -16.71 -8.75 23.01
C PRO A 329 -17.26 -7.45 23.62
N GLU A 330 -17.30 -7.36 24.94
CA GLU A 330 -17.97 -6.26 25.67
C GLU A 330 -17.47 -4.86 25.27
N ASP A 331 -16.17 -4.68 25.13
CA ASP A 331 -15.56 -3.42 24.70
C ASP A 331 -16.06 -3.01 23.30
N LEU A 332 -16.08 -3.95 22.36
CA LEU A 332 -16.55 -3.71 21.01
C LEU A 332 -18.08 -3.53 20.95
N LYS A 333 -18.86 -4.18 21.82
CA LYS A 333 -20.30 -3.92 21.98
C LYS A 333 -20.56 -2.46 22.30
N LEU A 334 -19.83 -1.89 23.28
CA LEU A 334 -19.93 -0.46 23.60
C LEU A 334 -19.57 0.41 22.39
N TYR A 335 -18.50 0.09 21.67
CA TYR A 335 -18.09 0.90 20.52
C TYR A 335 -19.16 0.86 19.40
N ILE A 336 -19.75 -0.30 19.13
CA ILE A 336 -20.86 -0.45 18.19
C ILE A 336 -22.05 0.42 18.63
N LEU A 337 -22.42 0.37 19.92
CA LEU A 337 -23.51 1.19 20.47
C LEU A 337 -23.24 2.68 20.30
N LEU A 338 -22.03 3.17 20.60
CA LEU A 338 -21.69 4.59 20.41
C LEU A 338 -21.74 5.02 18.94
N ALA A 339 -21.39 4.14 18.00
CA ALA A 339 -21.50 4.41 16.57
C ALA A 339 -22.97 4.48 16.11
N LEU A 340 -23.83 3.59 16.62
CA LEU A 340 -25.25 3.52 16.26
C LEU A 340 -26.11 4.58 16.96
N ASN A 341 -25.88 4.81 18.25
CA ASN A 341 -26.63 5.73 19.12
C ASN A 341 -26.17 7.19 18.92
N CYS A 342 -24.88 7.45 18.71
CA CYS A 342 -24.34 8.81 18.72
C CYS A 342 -23.60 9.20 17.42
N GLY A 343 -23.69 8.36 16.38
CA GLY A 343 -23.07 8.67 15.08
C GLY A 343 -21.53 8.80 15.13
N MET A 344 -20.89 8.19 16.14
CA MET A 344 -19.47 8.38 16.40
C MET A 344 -18.57 7.57 15.46
N THR A 345 -17.41 8.12 15.13
CA THR A 345 -16.31 7.38 14.51
C THR A 345 -15.29 6.91 15.55
N GLN A 346 -14.31 6.10 15.15
CA GLN A 346 -13.25 5.64 16.05
C GLN A 346 -12.44 6.79 16.68
N VAL A 347 -12.28 7.93 15.98
CA VAL A 347 -11.65 9.12 16.60
C VAL A 347 -12.55 9.65 17.70
N ASP A 348 -13.83 9.84 17.40
CA ASP A 348 -14.77 10.46 18.33
C ASP A 348 -14.89 9.66 19.63
N ILE A 349 -14.94 8.33 19.53
CA ILE A 349 -14.91 7.42 20.68
C ILE A 349 -13.60 7.56 21.46
N SER A 350 -12.45 7.59 20.77
CA SER A 350 -11.14 7.68 21.44
C SER A 350 -10.86 9.04 22.10
N THR A 351 -11.53 10.10 21.66
CA THR A 351 -11.35 11.46 22.19
C THR A 351 -12.50 11.89 23.10
N LEU A 352 -13.37 10.95 23.47
CA LEU A 352 -14.48 11.21 24.37
C LEU A 352 -13.95 11.50 25.77
N LYS A 353 -14.47 12.55 26.42
CA LYS A 353 -14.03 12.99 27.74
C LYS A 353 -15.05 12.63 28.82
N PRO A 354 -14.64 12.39 30.07
CA PRO A 354 -15.57 12.13 31.17
C PRO A 354 -16.62 13.25 31.37
N GLU A 355 -16.19 14.51 31.29
CA GLU A 355 -17.03 15.71 31.42
C GLU A 355 -18.12 15.85 30.34
N SER A 356 -18.04 15.08 29.26
CA SER A 356 -19.03 15.12 28.18
C SER A 356 -20.30 14.30 28.50
N VAL A 357 -20.31 13.55 29.61
CA VAL A 357 -21.41 12.64 29.96
C VAL A 357 -22.11 13.14 31.22
N ASP A 358 -23.41 13.35 31.09
CA ASP A 358 -24.31 13.49 32.24
C ASP A 358 -24.83 12.09 32.60
N TRP A 359 -24.31 11.54 33.70
CA TRP A 359 -24.56 10.16 34.13
C TRP A 359 -25.96 9.94 34.68
N ASP A 360 -26.60 11.01 35.16
CA ASP A 360 -27.91 11.00 35.79
C ASP A 360 -28.99 11.23 34.73
N ALA A 361 -28.80 12.24 33.88
CA ALA A 361 -29.68 12.45 32.74
C ALA A 361 -29.48 11.38 31.65
N GLY A 362 -28.37 10.64 31.66
CA GLY A 362 -28.05 9.64 30.63
C GLY A 362 -27.88 10.29 29.27
N THR A 363 -27.15 11.41 29.22
CA THR A 363 -26.89 12.14 27.97
C THR A 363 -25.40 12.33 27.73
N LEU A 364 -25.04 12.51 26.46
CA LEU A 364 -23.68 12.75 26.02
C LEU A 364 -23.65 14.00 25.15
N THR A 365 -22.93 15.03 25.59
CA THR A 365 -22.85 16.33 24.93
C THR A 365 -21.47 16.53 24.35
N ARG A 366 -21.37 16.74 23.04
CA ARG A 366 -20.07 16.96 22.38
C ARG A 366 -20.13 17.91 21.21
N LYS A 367 -18.96 18.45 20.89
CA LYS A 367 -18.68 19.19 19.66
C LYS A 367 -17.67 18.41 18.84
N ARG A 368 -17.85 18.37 17.51
CA ARG A 368 -16.99 17.55 16.65
C ARG A 368 -15.52 17.89 16.78
N GLY A 369 -14.68 16.94 17.21
CA GLY A 369 -13.25 17.16 17.38
C GLY A 369 -12.54 17.73 16.14
N LYS A 370 -12.92 17.30 14.93
CA LYS A 370 -12.35 17.82 13.67
C LYS A 370 -12.58 19.32 13.46
N THR A 371 -13.68 19.84 14.00
CA THR A 371 -14.14 21.20 13.75
C THR A 371 -14.46 21.94 15.04
N ILE A 372 -13.87 21.50 16.16
CA ILE A 372 -14.17 22.02 17.50
C ILE A 372 -13.79 23.48 17.65
N HIS A 373 -12.73 23.90 16.96
CA HIS A 373 -12.23 25.28 16.96
C HIS A 373 -13.11 26.25 16.17
N PHE A 374 -14.09 25.77 15.39
CA PHE A 374 -15.02 26.64 14.70
C PHE A 374 -16.20 26.94 15.61
N GLU A 375 -16.38 28.20 15.96
CA GLU A 375 -17.46 28.68 16.83
C GLU A 375 -18.83 28.18 16.36
N ARG A 376 -19.08 28.25 15.04
CA ARG A 376 -20.36 27.89 14.40
C ARG A 376 -20.68 26.39 14.32
N VAL A 377 -19.79 25.51 14.80
CA VAL A 377 -20.08 24.08 14.82
C VAL A 377 -20.98 23.80 16.03
N PRO A 378 -22.15 23.18 15.83
CA PRO A 378 -23.08 22.95 16.92
C PRO A 378 -22.48 22.02 17.97
N THR A 379 -22.84 22.27 19.22
CA THR A 379 -22.73 21.29 20.30
C THR A 379 -23.99 20.43 20.24
N VAL A 380 -23.82 19.12 20.15
CA VAL A 380 -24.93 18.17 20.03
C VAL A 380 -25.00 17.33 21.31
N THR A 381 -26.19 17.27 21.90
CA THR A 381 -26.50 16.43 23.05
C THR A 381 -27.29 15.21 22.59
N TYR A 382 -26.73 14.03 22.82
CA TYR A 382 -27.32 12.74 22.47
C TYR A 382 -27.93 12.11 23.72
N LYS A 383 -29.20 11.70 23.65
CA LYS A 383 -29.77 10.80 24.66
C LYS A 383 -29.17 9.41 24.47
N LEU A 384 -28.56 8.87 25.52
CA LEU A 384 -28.02 7.51 25.49
C LEU A 384 -29.14 6.49 25.69
N TRP A 385 -29.09 5.41 24.91
CA TRP A 385 -29.89 4.22 25.16
C TRP A 385 -29.53 3.61 26.52
N GLY A 386 -30.48 2.92 27.15
CA GLY A 386 -30.25 2.33 28.47
C GLY A 386 -29.06 1.37 28.47
N ILE A 387 -28.97 0.54 27.44
CA ILE A 387 -27.85 -0.40 27.22
C ILE A 387 -26.53 0.33 26.97
N THR A 388 -26.53 1.42 26.19
CA THR A 388 -25.32 2.23 25.94
C THR A 388 -24.80 2.84 27.23
N LEU A 389 -25.67 3.45 28.04
CA LEU A 389 -25.31 4.04 29.33
C LEU A 389 -24.77 2.98 30.30
N SER A 390 -25.38 1.80 30.33
CA SER A 390 -24.93 0.68 31.18
C SER A 390 -23.51 0.24 30.82
N PHE A 391 -23.23 -0.06 29.55
CA PHE A 391 -21.88 -0.42 29.10
C PHE A 391 -20.88 0.72 29.32
N LEU A 392 -21.29 1.97 29.12
CA LEU A 392 -20.43 3.13 29.31
C LEU A 392 -20.05 3.30 30.79
N LYS A 393 -20.99 3.11 31.73
CA LYS A 393 -20.71 3.10 33.17
C LYS A 393 -19.77 1.96 33.56
N LYS A 394 -19.94 0.77 32.97
CA LYS A 394 -19.12 -0.42 33.24
C LYS A 394 -17.67 -0.29 32.74
N LEU A 395 -17.48 0.28 31.55
CA LEU A 395 -16.20 0.23 30.83
C LEU A 395 -15.43 1.56 30.80
N ARG A 396 -15.93 2.60 31.50
CA ARG A 396 -15.21 3.88 31.61
C ARG A 396 -13.86 3.70 32.28
N SER A 397 -12.87 4.47 31.84
CA SER A 397 -11.60 4.63 32.56
C SER A 397 -11.68 5.73 33.60
N ASP A 398 -10.78 5.67 34.59
CA ASP A 398 -10.59 6.74 35.60
C ASP A 398 -9.71 7.89 35.11
N ASP A 399 -9.30 7.88 33.83
CA ASP A 399 -8.46 8.93 33.25
C ASP A 399 -9.26 10.24 33.06
N PRO A 400 -8.73 11.40 33.47
CA PRO A 400 -9.46 12.67 33.41
C PRO A 400 -9.65 13.19 31.98
N ASN A 401 -8.83 12.75 31.03
CA ASN A 401 -8.82 13.26 29.64
C ASN A 401 -9.53 12.32 28.67
N HIS A 402 -9.60 11.03 28.99
CA HIS A 402 -10.13 9.98 28.13
C HIS A 402 -11.14 9.14 28.90
N LEU A 403 -12.40 9.17 28.46
CA LEU A 403 -13.45 8.34 29.03
C LEU A 403 -13.25 6.85 28.75
N LEU A 404 -12.61 6.53 27.63
CA LEU A 404 -12.38 5.15 27.19
C LEU A 404 -10.93 4.96 26.78
N LEU A 405 -10.29 3.99 27.42
CA LEU A 405 -8.94 3.54 27.12
C LEU A 405 -8.97 2.05 26.78
N SER A 406 -7.91 1.60 26.09
CA SER A 406 -7.68 0.16 25.91
C SER A 406 -7.24 -0.48 27.23
N SER A 407 -7.31 -1.82 27.33
CA SER A 407 -6.91 -2.59 28.52
C SER A 407 -5.49 -2.32 29.03
N ASN A 408 -4.62 -1.76 28.19
CA ASN A 408 -3.27 -1.33 28.52
C ASN A 408 -3.14 0.19 28.74
N GLY A 409 -4.22 0.89 29.09
CA GLY A 409 -4.23 2.31 29.47
C GLY A 409 -3.95 3.29 28.32
N LYS A 410 -3.92 2.83 27.07
CA LYS A 410 -3.60 3.67 25.91
C LYS A 410 -4.86 4.09 25.15
N THR A 411 -4.81 5.21 24.44
CA THR A 411 -5.94 5.71 23.62
C THR A 411 -6.39 4.72 22.54
N LEU A 412 -7.69 4.67 22.29
CA LEU A 412 -8.32 3.75 21.32
C LEU A 412 -8.06 4.11 19.86
N ARG A 413 -7.52 5.30 19.61
CA ARG A 413 -6.98 5.72 18.32
C ARG A 413 -5.84 6.70 18.53
N GLY A 414 -4.71 6.43 17.89
CA GLY A 414 -3.52 7.26 18.00
C GLY A 414 -2.68 7.24 16.73
N GLU A 415 -1.97 8.33 16.51
CA GLU A 415 -0.98 8.47 15.45
C GLU A 415 0.28 9.02 16.08
N GLU A 416 1.41 8.34 15.87
CA GLU A 416 2.70 8.75 16.41
C GLU A 416 3.78 8.60 15.33
N LEU A 417 4.78 9.47 15.37
CA LEU A 417 5.98 9.30 14.55
C LEU A 417 7.02 8.52 15.35
N ARG A 418 7.35 7.31 14.91
CA ARG A 418 8.46 6.53 15.45
C ARG A 418 9.53 6.37 14.39
N ASN A 419 10.74 6.88 14.66
CA ASN A 419 11.89 6.82 13.74
C ASN A 419 11.54 7.37 12.33
N GLY A 420 10.85 8.51 12.28
CA GLY A 420 10.41 9.15 11.04
C GLY A 420 9.28 8.43 10.29
N LYS A 421 8.82 7.27 10.77
CA LYS A 421 7.70 6.51 10.22
C LYS A 421 6.42 6.77 11.01
N LEU A 422 5.33 7.00 10.30
CA LEU A 422 4.02 7.14 10.89
C LEU A 422 3.51 5.77 11.36
N VAL A 423 3.34 5.60 12.66
CA VAL A 423 2.68 4.45 13.27
C VAL A 423 1.27 4.85 13.62
N ARG A 424 0.29 4.05 13.18
CA ARG A 424 -1.12 4.23 13.50
C ARG A 424 -1.59 3.10 14.39
N ARG A 425 -2.31 3.45 15.44
CA ARG A 425 -3.00 2.53 16.33
C ARG A 425 -4.50 2.76 16.23
N ASP A 426 -5.24 1.70 15.94
CA ASP A 426 -6.70 1.70 15.87
C ASP A 426 -7.23 0.31 16.26
N PRO A 427 -7.18 -0.05 17.56
CA PRO A 427 -7.72 -1.30 18.08
C PRO A 427 -9.19 -1.52 17.70
N ILE A 428 -10.01 -0.46 17.68
CA ILE A 428 -11.43 -0.56 17.29
C ILE A 428 -11.55 -1.11 15.87
N ARG A 429 -10.82 -0.53 14.91
CA ARG A 429 -10.82 -1.00 13.52
C ARG A 429 -10.36 -2.45 13.43
N VAL A 430 -9.29 -2.82 14.12
CA VAL A 430 -8.74 -4.19 14.05
C VAL A 430 -9.71 -5.21 14.65
N ALA A 431 -10.30 -4.92 15.82
CA ALA A 431 -11.27 -5.79 16.47
C ALA A 431 -12.54 -5.95 15.62
N PHE A 432 -13.10 -4.84 15.12
CA PHE A 432 -14.29 -4.86 14.27
C PHE A 432 -14.04 -5.58 12.93
N GLU A 433 -12.88 -5.38 12.31
CA GLU A 433 -12.55 -6.06 11.05
C GLU A 433 -12.46 -7.58 11.23
N ARG A 434 -11.91 -8.05 12.36
CA ARG A 434 -11.85 -9.48 12.69
C ARG A 434 -13.25 -10.06 12.89
N LEU A 435 -14.07 -9.41 13.72
CA LEU A 435 -15.45 -9.81 13.99
C LEU A 435 -16.29 -9.87 12.70
N ARG A 436 -16.23 -8.82 11.88
CA ARG A 436 -16.96 -8.77 10.61
C ARG A 436 -16.54 -9.90 9.68
N LYS A 437 -15.23 -10.17 9.58
CA LYS A 437 -14.69 -11.25 8.74
C LYS A 437 -15.14 -12.63 9.22
N SER A 438 -15.18 -12.87 10.53
CA SER A 438 -15.67 -14.16 11.07
C SER A 438 -17.15 -14.41 10.78
N LEU A 439 -17.94 -13.35 10.63
CA LEU A 439 -19.36 -13.42 10.27
C LEU A 439 -19.61 -13.35 8.75
N GLY A 440 -18.58 -13.25 7.91
CA GLY A 440 -18.74 -13.15 6.45
C GLY A 440 -19.41 -11.86 5.95
N GLN A 441 -19.64 -10.87 6.82
CA GLN A 441 -20.34 -9.63 6.46
C GLN A 441 -19.39 -8.65 5.72
N THR A 442 -19.90 -7.60 5.07
CA THR A 442 -19.09 -6.54 4.41
C THR A 442 -19.27 -5.17 5.08
N GLY A 443 -18.40 -4.19 4.80
CA GLY A 443 -18.48 -2.85 5.40
C GLY A 443 -17.31 -2.49 6.32
N ASP A 444 -17.31 -1.27 6.84
CA ASP A 444 -16.34 -0.80 7.84
C ASP A 444 -17.06 -0.30 9.10
N PHE A 445 -16.33 -0.01 10.17
CA PHE A 445 -16.95 0.48 11.40
C PHE A 445 -17.77 1.77 11.20
N LYS A 446 -17.42 2.61 10.21
CA LYS A 446 -18.17 3.83 9.89
C LYS A 446 -19.49 3.52 9.18
N SER A 447 -19.66 2.33 8.62
CA SER A 447 -20.94 1.88 8.07
C SER A 447 -22.01 1.78 9.15
N LEU A 448 -21.68 1.51 10.42
CA LEU A 448 -22.64 1.50 11.53
C LEU A 448 -23.38 2.84 11.66
N LYS A 449 -22.63 3.94 11.76
CA LYS A 449 -23.26 5.26 11.84
C LYS A 449 -23.99 5.68 10.57
N LYS A 450 -23.53 5.21 9.40
CA LYS A 450 -24.23 5.44 8.14
C LYS A 450 -25.57 4.72 8.14
N THR A 451 -25.64 3.51 8.69
CA THR A 451 -26.90 2.79 8.86
C THR A 451 -27.89 3.61 9.68
N SER A 452 -27.51 4.08 10.88
CA SER A 452 -28.41 4.93 11.70
C SER A 452 -28.81 6.21 10.97
N ALA A 453 -27.87 6.89 10.31
CA ALA A 453 -28.17 8.11 9.56
C ALA A 453 -29.10 7.86 8.37
N SER A 454 -28.94 6.74 7.66
CA SER A 454 -29.85 6.32 6.58
C SER A 454 -31.24 6.00 7.12
N LEU A 455 -31.35 5.23 8.21
CA LEU A 455 -32.64 4.93 8.84
C LEU A 455 -33.39 6.20 9.28
N LEU A 456 -32.69 7.16 9.89
CA LEU A 456 -33.29 8.45 10.26
C LEU A 456 -33.75 9.24 9.03
N ARG A 457 -32.94 9.25 7.96
CA ARG A 457 -33.28 9.95 6.72
C ARG A 457 -34.49 9.34 6.01
N ASP A 458 -34.61 8.01 6.03
CA ASP A 458 -35.68 7.30 5.34
C ASP A 458 -37.00 7.30 6.14
N ASN A 459 -36.97 7.73 7.41
CA ASN A 459 -38.16 7.92 8.22
C ASN A 459 -38.78 9.32 7.99
N ALA A 460 -40.07 9.37 7.68
CA ALA A 460 -40.79 10.61 7.37
C ALA A 460 -40.80 11.64 8.53
N GLU A 461 -40.82 11.17 9.79
CA GLU A 461 -40.83 12.04 10.98
C GLU A 461 -39.44 12.61 11.29
N PHE A 462 -38.39 11.84 11.01
CA PHE A 462 -37.01 12.18 11.39
C PHE A 462 -36.14 12.65 10.21
N ASN A 463 -36.71 12.75 9.01
CA ASN A 463 -36.01 13.26 7.83
C ASN A 463 -35.42 14.65 8.11
N GLY A 464 -34.14 14.84 7.76
CA GLY A 464 -33.43 16.11 7.92
C GLY A 464 -32.60 16.22 9.20
N ILE A 465 -32.78 15.33 10.19
CA ILE A 465 -31.94 15.34 11.41
C ILE A 465 -30.64 14.55 11.25
N GLU A 466 -30.42 13.86 10.13
CA GLU A 466 -29.23 13.02 9.93
C GLU A 466 -27.93 13.83 9.94
N ALA A 467 -27.97 15.10 9.49
CA ALA A 467 -26.82 15.99 9.54
C ALA A 467 -26.47 16.36 10.99
N VAL A 468 -27.48 16.60 11.82
CA VAL A 468 -27.33 16.89 13.26
C VAL A 468 -26.83 15.65 13.99
N PHE A 469 -27.43 14.48 13.74
CA PHE A 469 -27.00 13.20 14.28
C PHE A 469 -25.52 12.92 13.99
N LEU A 470 -25.07 13.21 12.76
CA LEU A 470 -23.68 13.02 12.33
C LEU A 470 -22.72 14.15 12.75
N ASP A 471 -23.20 15.15 13.50
CA ASP A 471 -22.40 16.29 13.97
C ASP A 471 -21.71 16.99 12.77
N HIS A 472 -22.48 17.20 11.71
CA HIS A 472 -22.03 17.88 10.50
C HIS A 472 -22.14 19.39 10.66
N ALA A 473 -21.09 20.10 10.22
CA ALA A 473 -21.14 21.56 10.17
C ALA A 473 -22.26 22.02 9.22
N PRO A 474 -23.00 23.08 9.58
CA PRO A 474 -24.08 23.63 8.77
C PRO A 474 -23.57 24.06 7.39
N LYS A 475 -24.23 23.59 6.33
CA LYS A 475 -23.80 23.83 4.95
C LYS A 475 -24.40 25.09 4.37
N SER A 476 -25.68 25.34 4.61
CA SER A 476 -26.38 26.51 4.08
C SER A 476 -26.21 27.74 4.97
N MET A 477 -26.45 28.93 4.43
CA MET A 477 -26.53 30.15 5.25
C MET A 477 -27.66 30.07 6.26
N SER A 478 -28.77 29.42 5.92
CA SER A 478 -29.90 29.25 6.84
C SER A 478 -29.52 28.40 8.05
N ASP A 479 -28.86 27.28 7.80
CA ASP A 479 -28.37 26.39 8.87
C ASP A 479 -27.33 27.07 9.78
N ARG A 480 -26.63 28.08 9.25
CA ARG A 480 -25.59 28.79 10.00
C ARG A 480 -26.13 29.89 10.91
N HIS A 481 -27.28 30.45 10.59
CA HIS A 481 -27.75 31.70 11.20
C HIS A 481 -29.14 31.63 11.83
N TYR A 482 -30.00 30.70 11.38
CA TYR A 482 -31.42 30.74 11.75
C TYR A 482 -31.95 29.48 12.42
N THR A 483 -31.21 28.37 12.41
CA THR A 483 -31.68 27.10 12.99
C THR A 483 -30.90 26.73 14.26
N THR A 484 -31.63 26.53 15.36
CA THR A 484 -31.11 25.86 16.54
C THR A 484 -31.10 24.35 16.32
N VAL A 485 -30.20 23.63 16.99
CA VAL A 485 -30.19 22.17 16.97
C VAL A 485 -31.55 21.65 17.46
N PRO A 486 -32.28 20.83 16.68
CA PRO A 486 -33.61 20.35 17.06
C PRO A 486 -33.49 19.21 18.08
N THR A 487 -33.03 19.51 19.31
CA THR A 487 -32.69 18.51 20.35
C THR A 487 -33.84 17.59 20.70
N THR A 488 -35.07 18.11 20.76
CA THR A 488 -36.28 17.30 21.02
C THR A 488 -36.53 16.28 19.91
N LEU A 489 -36.41 16.70 18.65
CA LEU A 489 -36.59 15.83 17.49
C LEU A 489 -35.48 14.78 17.40
N LEU A 490 -34.23 15.19 17.68
CA LEU A 490 -33.10 14.27 17.78
C LEU A 490 -33.34 13.22 18.87
N THR A 491 -33.77 13.63 20.06
CA THR A 491 -34.03 12.69 21.18
C THR A 491 -35.11 11.67 20.81
N ARG A 492 -36.20 12.11 20.16
CA ARG A 492 -37.25 11.20 19.64
C ARG A 492 -36.69 10.25 18.59
N GLY A 493 -35.91 10.74 17.64
CA GLY A 493 -35.27 9.92 16.61
C GLY A 493 -34.30 8.88 17.19
N LEU A 494 -33.53 9.25 18.22
CA LEU A 494 -32.63 8.32 18.92
C LEU A 494 -33.40 7.21 19.64
N LYS A 495 -34.52 7.53 20.30
CA LYS A 495 -35.40 6.53 20.93
C LYS A 495 -36.05 5.60 19.89
N TRP A 496 -36.44 6.15 18.74
CA TRP A 496 -36.95 5.34 17.63
C TRP A 496 -35.87 4.41 17.07
N LEU A 497 -34.63 4.86 16.89
CA LEU A 497 -33.52 3.99 16.46
C LEU A 497 -33.28 2.83 17.44
N GLU A 498 -33.41 3.07 18.75
CA GLU A 498 -33.29 2.03 19.78
C GLU A 498 -34.28 0.89 19.52
N SER A 499 -35.54 1.22 19.19
CA SER A 499 -36.58 0.24 18.92
C SER A 499 -36.38 -0.51 17.59
N GLN A 500 -35.63 0.05 16.65
CA GLN A 500 -35.31 -0.68 15.41
C GLN A 500 -34.29 -1.80 15.66
N PHE A 501 -33.24 -1.51 16.44
CA PHE A 501 -32.18 -2.48 16.63
C PHE A 501 -32.52 -3.58 17.64
N LEU A 502 -33.37 -3.32 18.64
CA LEU A 502 -33.77 -4.28 19.68
C LEU A 502 -32.58 -5.01 20.33
N LEU A 503 -31.52 -4.27 20.64
CA LEU A 503 -30.33 -4.84 21.26
C LEU A 503 -30.56 -5.01 22.76
N ALA A 504 -30.54 -6.25 23.24
CA ALA A 504 -30.67 -6.57 24.66
C ALA A 504 -29.33 -6.98 25.28
N LEU A 505 -29.21 -6.84 26.60
CA LEU A 505 -28.16 -7.52 27.35
C LEU A 505 -28.47 -9.02 27.30
N SER A 506 -27.49 -9.82 26.91
CA SER A 506 -27.56 -11.26 27.15
C SER A 506 -27.29 -11.44 28.64
N ASP A 507 -28.28 -11.96 29.37
CA ASP A 507 -28.12 -12.32 30.79
C ASP A 507 -27.00 -13.34 31.01
#